data_AF-A0A7Z2PRZ3-F1
#
_entry.id   AF-A0A7Z2PRZ3-F1
#
_cell.length_a   1.000
_cell.length_b   1.000
_cell.length_c   1.000
_cell.angle_alpha   90.00
_cell.angle_beta   90.00
_cell.angle_gamma   90.00
#
_symmetry.space_group_name_H-M   'P 1'
#
loop_
_entity.id
_entity.type
_entity.pdbx_description
1 polymer ?
#
loop_
_entity_poly.entity_id
_entity_poly.type
_entity_poly.pdbx_seq_one_letter_code
_entity_poly.pdbx_strand_id
1 'polypeptide(L)' 'MTGHTPVPKTSRLDVISTGTRRRWTLEEKHRIVAESYSGPRLVSVTARRNGLSASQLFTWRRLARKGRLVEADET' A
#
# COMPACT_ATOMS: atom_id res chain seq x y z
N MET A 1 4.45 -3.53 39.01
CA MET A 1 3.24 -3.74 38.19
C MET A 1 3.47 -3.05 36.85
N THR A 2 3.80 -3.80 35.81
CA THR A 2 4.21 -3.24 34.51
C THR A 2 3.00 -2.70 33.76
N GLY A 3 2.82 -1.38 33.78
CA GLY A 3 1.85 -0.69 32.95
C GLY A 3 2.21 -0.89 31.48
N HIS A 4 1.33 -1.57 30.74
CA HIS A 4 1.44 -1.66 29.29
C HIS A 4 1.16 -0.29 28.69
N THR A 5 2.22 0.40 28.29
CA THR A 5 2.14 1.56 27.40
C THR A 5 1.41 1.14 26.13
N PRO A 6 0.27 1.75 25.76
CA PRO A 6 -0.34 1.47 24.48
C PRO A 6 0.58 2.06 23.40
N VAL A 7 1.36 1.19 22.77
CA VAL A 7 2.12 1.55 21.57
C VAL A 7 1.12 2.04 20.52
N PRO A 8 1.27 3.28 19.98
CA PRO A 8 0.52 3.63 18.80
C PRO A 8 0.97 2.68 17.68
N LYS A 9 0.08 1.81 17.23
CA LYS A 9 0.27 0.94 16.06
C LYS A 9 0.24 1.80 14.79
N THR A 10 1.23 2.66 14.65
CA THR A 10 1.57 3.33 13.39
C THR A 10 3.01 2.97 13.11
N SER A 11 3.22 1.79 12.51
CA SER A 11 4.50 1.43 11.92
C SER A 11 4.69 2.25 10.64
N ARG A 12 5.07 3.51 10.87
CA ARG A 12 6.11 4.31 10.22
C ARG A 12 6.86 3.63 9.07
N LEU A 13 6.23 3.58 7.90
CA LEU A 13 6.94 3.72 6.63
C LEU A 13 6.50 5.04 6.01
N ASP A 14 7.28 6.05 6.36
CA ASP A 14 7.45 7.35 5.73
C ASP A 14 7.11 7.38 4.23
N VAL A 15 5.91 7.85 3.91
CA VAL A 15 5.58 8.45 2.61
C VAL A 15 5.89 9.93 2.72
N ILE A 16 7.17 10.28 2.81
CA ILE A 16 7.63 11.67 2.71
C ILE A 16 7.96 11.93 1.25
N SER A 17 6.99 12.48 0.54
CA SER A 17 7.21 13.71 -0.21
C SER A 17 5.83 14.31 -0.41
N THR A 18 5.65 15.55 0.09
CA THR A 18 4.41 16.34 0.03
C THR A 18 3.25 15.92 0.95
N GLY A 19 3.40 16.13 2.26
CA GLY A 19 2.42 16.78 3.17
C GLY A 19 0.91 16.43 3.19
N THR A 20 0.42 15.49 2.40
CA THR A 20 -0.99 15.07 2.33
C THR A 20 -0.99 13.57 2.12
N ARG A 21 -1.74 12.83 2.93
CA ARG A 21 -1.94 11.38 2.72
C ARG A 21 -2.46 11.19 1.30
N ARG A 22 -1.59 10.80 0.38
CA ARG A 22 -1.98 10.53 -1.00
C ARG A 22 -3.00 9.39 -0.96
N ARG A 23 -4.26 9.69 -1.25
CA ARG A 23 -5.29 8.67 -1.44
C ARG A 23 -5.11 8.13 -2.85
N TRP A 24 -5.09 6.81 -2.98
CA TRP A 24 -5.15 6.16 -4.28
C TRP A 24 -6.60 5.79 -4.54
N THR A 25 -7.16 6.29 -5.62
CA THR A 25 -8.45 5.82 -6.13
C THR A 25 -8.36 4.35 -6.51
N LEU A 26 -9.51 3.68 -6.59
CA LEU A 26 -9.57 2.30 -7.08
C LEU A 26 -8.83 2.12 -8.42
N GLU A 27 -9.04 3.02 -9.38
CA GLU A 27 -8.36 3.00 -10.67
C GLU A 27 -6.83 3.08 -10.55
N GLU A 28 -6.33 3.96 -9.69
CA GLU A 28 -4.90 4.05 -9.40
C GLU A 28 -4.37 2.76 -8.76
N LYS A 29 -5.09 2.17 -7.80
CA LYS A 29 -4.71 0.87 -7.20
C LYS A 29 -4.59 -0.20 -8.27
N HIS A 30 -5.56 -0.28 -9.18
CA HIS A 30 -5.55 -1.23 -10.29
C HIS A 30 -4.37 -0.99 -11.24
N ARG A 31 -4.10 0.26 -11.61
CA ARG A 31 -2.95 0.62 -12.46
C ARG A 31 -1.62 0.24 -11.83
N ILE A 32 -1.45 0.53 -10.54
CA ILE A 32 -0.22 0.24 -9.79
C ILE A 32 -0.02 -1.28 -9.65
N VAL A 33 -1.10 -2.01 -9.38
CA VAL A 33 -1.08 -3.48 -9.32
C VAL A 33 -0.73 -4.07 -10.68
N ALA A 34 -1.34 -3.60 -11.77
CA ALA A 34 -1.06 -4.05 -13.14
C ALA A 34 0.40 -3.78 -13.52
N GLU A 35 0.91 -2.58 -13.23
CA GLU A 35 2.31 -2.22 -13.45
C GLU A 35 3.27 -3.14 -12.66
N SER A 36 2.91 -3.50 -11.42
CA SER A 36 3.67 -4.44 -10.60
C SER A 36 3.75 -5.86 -11.18
N TYR A 37 2.80 -6.24 -12.05
CA TYR A 37 2.81 -7.53 -12.73
C TYR A 37 3.64 -7.53 -14.02
N SER A 38 4.04 -6.35 -14.52
CA SER A 38 4.83 -6.21 -15.76
C SER A 38 6.25 -6.81 -15.65
N GLY A 39 6.75 -7.06 -14.44
CA GLY A 39 8.04 -7.70 -14.28
C GLY A 39 8.32 -8.26 -12.89
N PRO A 40 9.14 -9.33 -12.80
CA PRO A 40 9.61 -9.83 -11.52
C PRO A 40 10.46 -8.74 -10.82
N ARG A 41 10.29 -8.59 -9.50
CA ARG A 41 11.00 -7.61 -8.64
C ARG A 41 10.60 -6.12 -8.82
N LEU A 42 9.60 -5.81 -9.64
CA LEU A 42 9.11 -4.43 -9.78
C LEU A 42 8.27 -3.93 -8.61
N VAL A 43 7.84 -4.81 -7.69
CA VAL A 43 6.99 -4.47 -6.54
C VAL A 43 7.57 -3.29 -5.75
N SER A 44 8.83 -3.39 -5.30
CA SER A 44 9.43 -2.33 -4.47
C SER A 44 9.66 -1.03 -5.25
N VAL A 45 9.97 -1.13 -6.54
CA VAL A 45 10.24 0.03 -7.41
C VAL A 45 8.93 0.77 -7.72
N THR A 46 7.90 0.05 -8.17
CA THR A 46 6.55 0.58 -8.39
C THR A 46 5.97 1.14 -7.11
N ALA A 47 6.16 0.48 -5.96
CA ALA A 47 5.71 0.99 -4.68
C ALA A 47 6.37 2.33 -4.35
N ARG A 48 7.71 2.41 -4.37
CA ARG A 48 8.43 3.67 -4.11
C ARG A 48 8.03 4.79 -5.06
N ARG A 49 7.87 4.50 -6.37
CA ARG A 49 7.48 5.48 -7.38
C ARG A 49 6.09 6.08 -7.11
N ASN A 50 5.19 5.27 -6.55
CA ASN A 50 3.83 5.68 -6.23
C ASN A 50 3.64 6.13 -4.78
N GLY A 51 4.72 6.25 -3.98
CA GLY A 51 4.64 6.61 -2.56
C GLY A 51 3.98 5.52 -1.69
N LEU A 52 4.10 4.26 -2.08
CA LEU A 52 3.56 3.09 -1.38
C LEU A 52 4.67 2.30 -0.70
N SER A 53 4.31 1.60 0.38
CA SER A 53 5.16 0.53 0.91
C SER A 53 5.03 -0.74 0.04
N ALA A 54 6.13 -1.49 -0.11
CA ALA A 54 6.09 -2.75 -0.84
C ALA A 54 5.08 -3.74 -0.23
N SER A 55 4.94 -3.74 1.10
CA SER A 55 3.96 -4.56 1.84
C SER A 55 2.51 -4.22 1.46
N GLN A 56 2.19 -2.94 1.30
CA GLN A 56 0.84 -2.51 0.88
C GLN A 56 0.53 -2.96 -0.56
N LEU A 57 1.51 -2.86 -1.47
CA LEU A 57 1.36 -3.34 -2.84
C LEU A 57 1.23 -4.88 -2.90
N PHE A 58 1.92 -5.62 -2.03
CA PHE A 58 1.74 -7.07 -1.90
C PHE A 58 0.32 -7.43 -1.46
N THR A 59 -0.24 -6.71 -0.48
CA THR A 59 -1.63 -6.87 -0.05
C THR A 59 -2.59 -6.60 -1.21
N TRP A 60 -2.40 -5.52 -1.97
CA TRP A 60 -3.22 -5.21 -3.13
C TRP A 60 -3.12 -6.26 -4.23
N ARG A 61 -1.94 -6.79 -4.53
CA ARG A 61 -1.79 -7.92 -5.49
C ARG A 61 -2.59 -9.15 -5.06
N ARG A 62 -2.56 -9.47 -3.76
CA ARG A 62 -3.34 -10.59 -3.21
C ARG A 62 -4.85 -10.32 -3.29
N LEU A 63 -5.31 -9.11 -2.99
CA LEU A 63 -6.71 -8.72 -3.11
C LEU A 63 -7.18 -8.72 -4.56
N ALA A 64 -6.37 -8.19 -5.48
CA ALA A 64 -6.64 -8.18 -6.91
C ALA A 64 -6.80 -9.60 -7.47
N ARG A 65 -5.94 -10.54 -7.07
CA ARG A 65 -6.06 -11.95 -7.44
C ARG A 65 -7.34 -12.60 -6.91
N LYS A 66 -7.90 -12.08 -5.81
CA LYS A 66 -9.17 -12.53 -5.23
C LYS A 66 -10.39 -11.77 -5.76
N GLY A 67 -10.21 -10.78 -6.65
CA GLY A 67 -11.29 -9.88 -7.07
C GLY A 67 -11.76 -8.90 -5.99
N ARG A 68 -11.04 -8.80 -4.87
CA ARG A 68 -11.41 -8.02 -3.66
C ARG A 68 -10.65 -6.70 -3.52
N LEU A 69 -10.02 -6.21 -4.59
CA LEU A 69 -9.26 -4.95 -4.54
C LEU A 69 -10.18 -3.73 -4.33
N VAL A 70 -11.45 -3.85 -4.74
CA VAL A 70 -12.50 -2.83 -4.61
C VAL A 70 -12.83 -2.50 -3.15
N GLU A 71 -12.90 -3.50 -2.27
CA GLU A 71 -13.31 -3.33 -0.86
C GLU A 71 -12.29 -2.54 -0.02
N ALA A 72 -11.03 -2.48 -0.44
CA ALA A 72 -9.98 -1.75 0.26
C ALA A 72 -10.00 -0.23 -0.02
N ASP A 73 -10.97 0.26 -0.79
CA ASP A 73 -11.20 1.69 -1.08
C ASP A 73 -12.28 2.33 -0.20
N GLU A 74 -13.14 1.51 0.41
CA GLU A 74 -14.34 1.97 1.12
C GLU A 74 -14.14 2.16 2.65
N THR A 75 -12.90 2.35 3.14
CA THR A 75 -12.59 2.53 4.57
C THR A 75 -11.78 3.79 4.86
#